data_AF-A0A8T5MLI2-F1
#
_entry.id   AF-A0A8T5MLI2-F1
#
_cell.length_a   1.000
_cell.length_b   1.000
_cell.length_c   1.000
_cell.angle_alpha   90.00
_cell.angle_beta   90.00
_cell.angle_gamma   90.00
#
_symmetry.space_group_name_H-M   'P 1'
#
loop_
_entity.id
_entity.type
_entity.pdbx_description
1 polymer ?
#
loop_
_entity_poly.entity_id
_entity_poly.type
_entity_poly.pdbx_seq_one_letter_code
_entity_poly.pdbx_strand_id
1 'polypeptide(L)'
;MNKMRNKKGILFTVTTIFLLLAVFLLTSAYLTRNKELQRMATLSLAGDRLSYIEDDIADNIYPELLSLNLESIARASDVTIIFNHSNLISSRDHRQLMLDYETFIEETYSTLNNIDIDLEGFNNSFSISPYDSTFIIDSDAIYVYTGNPTNISGITLTIDVSELNTSDGSPGSTGSVNVEVNINHAGGEFSESADLDPAVANGPFYVEFEDGTEVEVNFGSYNGQEGVLRIRASGVRANIPHLELRYDSLPEGVVIKGGNISLASVLENITKDSEIIIAEE
;
A
#
# COMPACT_ATOMS: atom_id res chain seq x y z
N MET A 1 -66.44 44.91 47.61
CA MET A 1 -66.26 43.45 47.40
C MET A 1 -65.94 43.23 45.92
N ASN A 2 -64.67 42.99 45.51
CA ASN A 2 -64.28 42.40 44.20
C ASN A 2 -62.75 42.38 43.91
N LYS A 3 -61.90 43.11 44.66
CA LYS A 3 -60.45 43.16 44.35
C LYS A 3 -59.64 41.89 44.65
N MET A 4 -60.06 41.06 45.61
CA MET A 4 -59.33 39.81 45.95
C MET A 4 -59.56 38.67 44.94
N ARG A 5 -60.69 38.66 44.23
CA ARG A 5 -61.05 37.58 43.29
C ARG A 5 -60.25 37.68 41.98
N ASN A 6 -59.91 38.89 41.54
CA ASN A 6 -59.05 39.12 40.37
C ASN A 6 -57.58 38.72 40.59
N LYS A 7 -57.02 38.87 41.81
CA LYS A 7 -55.61 38.53 42.07
C LYS A 7 -55.33 37.02 41.96
N LYS A 8 -56.26 36.17 42.41
CA LYS A 8 -56.14 34.71 42.29
C LYS A 8 -56.27 34.24 40.83
N GLY A 9 -57.16 34.86 40.06
CA GLY A 9 -57.30 34.61 38.63
C GLY A 9 -56.03 34.96 37.85
N ILE A 10 -55.46 36.15 38.11
CA ILE A 10 -54.19 36.58 37.49
C ILE A 10 -53.04 35.63 37.85
N LEU A 11 -52.91 35.23 39.12
CA LEU A 11 -51.88 34.28 39.54
C LEU A 11 -52.04 32.93 38.82
N PHE A 12 -53.27 32.42 38.72
CA PHE A 12 -53.55 31.18 37.99
C PHE A 12 -53.13 31.29 36.52
N THR A 13 -53.54 32.36 35.83
CA THR A 13 -53.17 32.60 34.42
C THR A 13 -51.66 32.69 34.23
N VAL A 14 -50.95 33.41 35.10
CA VAL A 14 -49.49 33.53 35.04
C VAL A 14 -48.83 32.16 35.25
N THR A 15 -49.27 31.38 36.24
CA THR A 15 -48.74 30.03 36.47
C THR A 15 -49.01 29.11 35.29
N THR A 16 -50.20 29.17 34.68
CA THR A 16 -50.52 28.38 33.47
C THR A 16 -49.63 28.78 32.29
N ILE A 17 -49.37 30.07 32.10
CA ILE A 17 -48.45 30.56 31.04
C ILE A 17 -47.03 30.04 31.28
N PHE A 18 -46.52 30.12 32.51
CA PHE A 18 -45.20 29.57 32.85
C PHE A 18 -45.13 28.06 32.64
N LEU A 19 -46.19 27.33 32.99
CA LEU A 19 -46.24 25.88 32.80
C LEU A 19 -46.25 25.52 31.31
N LEU A 20 -47.02 26.25 30.49
CA LEU A 20 -47.03 26.08 29.03
C LEU A 20 -45.67 26.40 28.40
N LEU A 21 -45.01 27.47 28.84
CA LEU A 21 -43.64 27.81 28.43
C LEU A 21 -42.65 26.72 28.82
N ALA A 22 -42.74 26.19 30.03
CA ALA A 22 -41.87 25.10 30.49
C ALA A 22 -42.09 23.83 29.66
N VAL A 23 -43.33 23.45 29.39
CA VAL A 23 -43.65 22.31 28.52
C VAL A 23 -43.13 22.56 27.10
N PHE A 24 -43.35 23.75 26.54
CA PHE A 24 -42.85 24.11 25.21
C PHE A 24 -41.32 24.02 25.12
N LEU A 25 -40.60 24.56 26.11
CA LEU A 25 -39.15 24.48 26.17
C LEU A 25 -38.66 23.04 26.33
N LEU A 26 -39.31 22.22 27.17
CA LEU A 26 -38.97 20.80 27.34
C LEU A 26 -39.21 20.00 26.06
N THR A 27 -40.34 20.21 25.39
CA THR A 27 -40.63 19.55 24.11
C THR A 27 -39.65 19.99 23.02
N SER A 28 -39.34 21.28 22.94
CA SER A 28 -38.34 21.80 21.99
C SER A 28 -36.96 21.20 22.26
N ALA A 29 -36.51 21.17 23.52
CA ALA A 29 -35.22 20.59 23.90
C ALA A 29 -35.16 19.08 23.60
N TYR A 30 -36.24 18.35 23.87
CA TYR A 30 -36.35 16.93 23.57
C TYR A 30 -36.28 16.65 22.05
N LEU A 31 -37.01 17.42 21.24
CA LEU A 31 -36.98 17.31 19.78
C LEU A 31 -35.59 17.62 19.21
N THR A 32 -34.91 18.65 19.71
CA THR A 32 -33.53 18.97 19.29
C THR A 32 -32.57 17.84 19.63
N ARG A 33 -32.62 17.32 20.86
CA ARG A 33 -31.76 16.22 21.30
C ARG A 33 -32.00 14.93 20.50
N ASN A 34 -33.25 14.60 20.19
CA ASN A 34 -33.56 13.43 19.36
C ASN A 34 -33.03 13.58 17.93
N LYS A 35 -33.14 14.77 17.32
CA LYS A 35 -32.56 15.04 15.99
C LYS A 35 -31.03 14.90 16.01
N GLU A 36 -30.40 15.38 17.07
CA GLU A 36 -28.95 15.27 17.25
C GLU A 36 -28.50 13.81 17.40
N LEU A 37 -29.19 13.01 18.21
CA LEU A 37 -28.91 11.58 18.36
C LEU A 37 -29.13 10.81 17.04
N GLN A 38 -30.21 11.11 16.31
CA GLN A 38 -30.45 10.52 14.99
C GLN A 38 -29.32 10.87 14.02
N ARG A 39 -28.92 12.14 13.98
CA ARG A 39 -27.79 12.58 13.16
C ARG A 39 -26.50 11.85 13.53
N MET A 40 -26.18 11.74 14.82
CA MET A 40 -24.99 11.00 15.27
C MET A 40 -25.03 9.52 14.86
N ALA A 41 -26.19 8.87 14.99
CA ALA A 41 -26.35 7.48 14.56
C ALA A 41 -26.17 7.31 13.04
N THR A 42 -26.73 8.21 12.24
CA THR A 42 -26.55 8.21 10.77
C THR A 42 -25.09 8.43 10.40
N LEU A 43 -24.41 9.39 11.02
CA LEU A 43 -22.99 9.65 10.77
C LEU A 43 -22.10 8.45 11.14
N SER A 44 -22.42 7.73 12.22
CA SER A 44 -21.69 6.51 12.60
C SER A 44 -21.86 5.41 11.54
N LEU A 45 -23.09 5.13 11.12
CA LEU A 45 -23.36 4.12 10.09
C LEU A 45 -22.69 4.45 8.75
N ALA A 46 -22.68 5.73 8.39
CA ALA A 46 -21.99 6.22 7.21
C ALA A 46 -20.47 6.02 7.30
N GLY A 47 -19.87 6.33 8.44
CA GLY A 47 -18.45 6.08 8.70
C GLY A 47 -18.09 4.61 8.61
N ASP A 48 -18.89 3.74 9.22
CA ASP A 48 -18.71 2.28 9.14
C ASP A 48 -18.82 1.76 7.69
N ARG A 49 -19.75 2.32 6.91
CA ARG A 49 -19.90 2.00 5.49
C ARG A 49 -18.68 2.43 4.67
N LEU A 50 -18.12 3.61 4.93
CA LEU A 50 -16.90 4.07 4.25
C LEU A 50 -15.71 3.16 4.57
N SER A 51 -15.56 2.73 5.83
CA SER A 51 -14.52 1.75 6.20
C SER A 51 -14.70 0.42 5.48
N TYR A 52 -15.94 -0.09 5.36
CA TYR A 52 -16.18 -1.33 4.61
C TYR A 52 -15.80 -1.21 3.12
N ILE A 53 -16.04 -0.05 2.51
CA ILE A 53 -15.67 0.21 1.11
C ILE A 53 -14.16 0.35 0.95
N GLU A 54 -13.50 1.04 1.88
CA GLU A 54 -12.04 1.10 1.92
C GLU A 54 -11.43 -0.31 1.98
N ASP A 55 -11.91 -1.16 2.90
CA ASP A 55 -11.42 -2.53 3.02
C ASP A 55 -11.63 -3.31 1.70
N ASP A 56 -12.78 -3.16 1.04
CA ASP A 56 -13.08 -3.84 -0.24
C ASP A 56 -12.18 -3.36 -1.41
N ILE A 57 -11.70 -2.11 -1.35
CA ILE A 57 -10.80 -1.53 -2.35
C ILE A 57 -9.34 -1.86 -2.06
N ALA A 58 -8.93 -1.84 -0.79
CA ALA A 58 -7.53 -1.95 -0.39
C ALA A 58 -7.07 -3.37 -0.08
N ASP A 59 -7.99 -4.30 0.20
CA ASP A 59 -7.62 -5.66 0.61
C ASP A 59 -7.07 -6.48 -0.57
N ASN A 60 -5.92 -7.13 -0.33
CA ASN A 60 -5.28 -8.11 -1.22
C ASN A 60 -5.02 -7.68 -2.69
N ILE A 61 -5.08 -6.39 -3.01
CA ILE A 61 -4.96 -5.90 -4.41
C ILE A 61 -3.58 -6.19 -5.00
N TYR A 62 -2.51 -5.92 -4.25
CA TYR A 62 -1.13 -6.03 -4.74
C TYR A 62 -0.77 -7.49 -5.11
N PRO A 63 -1.11 -8.49 -4.27
CA PRO A 63 -1.07 -9.89 -4.65
C PRO A 63 -1.86 -10.24 -5.92
N GLU A 64 -3.07 -9.71 -6.08
CA GLU A 64 -3.94 -10.05 -7.22
C GLU A 64 -3.47 -9.42 -8.53
N LEU A 65 -3.22 -8.10 -8.52
CA LEU A 65 -2.89 -7.34 -9.72
C LEU A 65 -1.42 -7.45 -10.11
N LEU A 66 -0.52 -7.47 -9.12
CA LEU A 66 0.93 -7.51 -9.34
C LEU A 66 1.55 -8.88 -9.10
N SER A 67 0.80 -9.88 -8.61
CA SER A 67 1.35 -11.21 -8.29
C SER A 67 2.53 -11.17 -7.31
N LEU A 68 2.53 -10.14 -6.46
CA LEU A 68 3.52 -9.89 -5.41
C LEU A 68 2.89 -10.16 -4.04
N ASN A 69 3.47 -11.08 -3.29
CA ASN A 69 3.07 -11.35 -1.91
C ASN A 69 4.17 -10.90 -0.96
N LEU A 70 3.79 -10.21 0.10
CA LEU A 70 4.66 -10.04 1.25
C LEU A 70 4.54 -11.28 2.13
N GLU A 71 5.65 -11.97 2.36
CA GLU A 71 5.66 -13.16 3.21
C GLU A 71 5.87 -12.80 4.68
N SER A 72 6.78 -11.88 4.97
CA SER A 72 7.01 -11.42 6.34
C SER A 72 7.80 -10.11 6.42
N ILE A 73 7.59 -9.41 7.53
CA ILE A 73 8.49 -8.37 8.06
C ILE A 73 8.98 -8.89 9.41
N ALA A 74 10.29 -9.05 9.55
CA ALA A 74 10.90 -9.57 10.78
C ALA A 74 11.98 -8.62 11.27
N ARG A 75 11.99 -8.36 12.58
CA ARG A 75 13.00 -7.52 13.23
C ARG A 75 13.82 -8.32 14.24
N ALA A 76 15.12 -8.28 14.06
CA ALA A 76 16.11 -8.83 14.99
C ALA A 76 17.27 -7.83 15.16
N SER A 77 18.49 -8.20 14.77
CA SER A 77 19.61 -7.27 14.62
C SER A 77 19.38 -6.30 13.45
N ASP A 78 18.79 -6.83 12.39
CA ASP A 78 18.40 -6.13 11.17
C ASP A 78 16.89 -6.24 10.99
N VAL A 79 16.33 -5.42 10.10
CA VAL A 79 14.97 -5.60 9.61
C VAL A 79 15.03 -6.34 8.28
N THR A 80 14.35 -7.48 8.23
CA THR A 80 14.26 -8.35 7.05
C THR A 80 12.85 -8.26 6.49
N ILE A 81 12.75 -7.93 5.20
CA ILE A 81 11.49 -7.90 4.45
C ILE A 81 11.57 -8.94 3.34
N ILE A 82 10.64 -9.89 3.33
CA ILE A 82 10.62 -11.01 2.38
C ILE A 82 9.40 -10.90 1.49
N PHE A 83 9.63 -10.86 0.19
CA PHE A 83 8.61 -10.89 -0.85
C PHE A 83 8.71 -12.19 -1.66
N ASN A 84 7.58 -12.63 -2.21
CA ASN A 84 7.56 -13.48 -3.40
C ASN A 84 6.88 -12.77 -4.56
N HIS A 85 7.33 -13.05 -5.77
CA HIS A 85 6.73 -12.57 -7.00
C HIS A 85 6.64 -13.71 -8.01
N SER A 86 5.43 -14.12 -8.34
CA SER A 86 5.21 -15.39 -9.03
C SER A 86 5.18 -15.31 -10.57
N ASN A 87 5.37 -14.12 -11.17
CA ASN A 87 5.24 -13.97 -12.62
C ASN A 87 5.88 -12.71 -13.21
N LEU A 88 7.21 -12.68 -13.37
CA LEU A 88 7.90 -11.62 -14.12
C LEU A 88 7.99 -12.04 -15.60
N ILE A 89 7.22 -11.36 -16.46
CA ILE A 89 7.15 -11.65 -17.90
C ILE A 89 6.81 -10.40 -18.70
N SER A 90 7.48 -10.22 -19.83
CA SER A 90 7.32 -9.05 -20.71
C SER A 90 5.91 -8.86 -21.30
N SER A 91 5.08 -9.91 -21.33
CA SER A 91 3.73 -9.85 -21.88
C SER A 91 2.68 -9.26 -20.92
N ARG A 92 3.03 -9.06 -19.65
CA ARG A 92 2.12 -8.50 -18.64
C ARG A 92 2.43 -7.01 -18.43
N ASP A 93 1.46 -6.14 -18.71
CA ASP A 93 1.56 -4.70 -18.43
C ASP A 93 0.95 -4.43 -17.05
N HIS A 94 1.79 -4.49 -16.01
CA HIS A 94 1.39 -4.26 -14.62
C HIS A 94 0.85 -2.84 -14.40
N ARG A 95 1.40 -1.86 -15.12
CA ARG A 95 0.95 -0.47 -15.03
C ARG A 95 -0.47 -0.32 -15.58
N GLN A 96 -0.75 -0.91 -16.75
CA GLN A 96 -2.10 -0.89 -17.32
C GLN A 96 -3.11 -1.62 -16.42
N LEU A 97 -2.74 -2.75 -15.81
CA LEU A 97 -3.62 -3.46 -14.87
C LEU A 97 -4.01 -2.60 -13.67
N MET A 98 -3.07 -1.85 -13.10
CA MET A 98 -3.35 -0.92 -11.99
C MET A 98 -4.25 0.23 -12.44
N LEU A 99 -3.99 0.82 -13.62
CA LEU A 99 -4.81 1.90 -14.19
C LEU A 99 -6.24 1.44 -14.51
N ASP A 100 -6.40 0.21 -15.02
CA ASP A 100 -7.72 -0.36 -15.32
C ASP A 100 -8.52 -0.58 -14.03
N TYR A 101 -7.86 -1.04 -12.96
CA TYR A 101 -8.48 -1.18 -11.64
C TYR A 101 -8.85 0.17 -11.04
N GLU A 102 -7.93 1.14 -11.06
CA GLU A 102 -8.18 2.53 -10.62
C GLU A 102 -9.42 3.12 -11.32
N THR A 103 -9.45 3.04 -12.64
CA THR A 103 -10.59 3.50 -13.46
C THR A 103 -11.89 2.79 -13.07
N PHE A 104 -11.83 1.47 -12.85
CA PHE A 104 -13.00 0.71 -12.41
C PHE A 104 -13.53 1.19 -11.04
N ILE A 105 -12.63 1.45 -10.08
CA ILE A 105 -13.01 1.89 -8.74
C ILE A 105 -13.57 3.32 -8.76
N GLU A 106 -12.87 4.26 -9.39
CA GLU A 106 -13.24 5.68 -9.41
C GLU A 106 -14.50 5.95 -10.25
N GLU A 107 -14.75 5.18 -11.31
CA GLU A 107 -15.91 5.37 -12.16
C GLU A 107 -17.07 4.43 -11.79
N THR A 108 -16.85 3.13 -11.91
CA THR A 108 -17.93 2.13 -11.85
C THR A 108 -18.31 1.81 -10.42
N TYR A 109 -17.34 1.48 -9.58
CA TYR A 109 -17.59 1.13 -8.18
C TYR A 109 -18.14 2.32 -7.39
N SER A 110 -17.52 3.49 -7.56
CA SER A 110 -17.98 4.80 -7.07
C SER A 110 -19.45 5.07 -7.42
N THR A 111 -19.83 4.95 -8.70
CA THR A 111 -21.21 5.16 -9.16
C THR A 111 -22.19 4.16 -8.54
N LEU A 112 -21.84 2.87 -8.50
CA LEU A 112 -22.71 1.82 -7.94
C LEU A 112 -22.94 2.00 -6.44
N ASN A 113 -21.95 2.51 -5.72
CA ASN A 113 -22.04 2.75 -4.28
C ASN A 113 -22.48 4.17 -3.91
N ASN A 114 -22.62 5.06 -4.90
CA ASN A 114 -22.98 6.47 -4.71
C ASN A 114 -22.07 7.15 -3.67
N ILE A 115 -20.77 6.92 -3.83
CA ILE A 115 -19.67 7.48 -3.04
C ILE A 115 -18.64 7.93 -4.07
N ASP A 116 -18.11 9.13 -3.91
CA ASP A 116 -17.02 9.64 -4.73
C ASP A 116 -15.71 9.04 -4.20
N ILE A 117 -14.91 8.47 -5.08
CA ILE A 117 -13.69 7.72 -4.74
C ILE A 117 -12.56 8.25 -5.60
N ASP A 118 -11.43 8.56 -4.96
CA ASP A 118 -10.21 9.07 -5.61
C ASP A 118 -9.00 8.30 -5.05
N LEU A 119 -8.19 7.73 -5.94
CA LEU A 119 -7.04 6.89 -5.60
C LEU A 119 -5.74 7.61 -5.94
N GLU A 120 -5.20 8.39 -5.01
CA GLU A 120 -3.97 9.15 -5.26
C GLU A 120 -2.73 8.26 -5.08
N GLY A 121 -1.90 8.20 -6.13
CA GLY A 121 -0.62 7.49 -6.08
C GLY A 121 -0.75 5.96 -6.11
N PHE A 122 -1.94 5.44 -6.39
CA PHE A 122 -2.19 4.02 -6.60
C PHE A 122 -1.62 3.56 -7.95
N ASN A 123 -0.54 2.78 -7.94
CA ASN A 123 0.13 2.37 -9.18
C ASN A 123 0.95 1.09 -8.96
N ASN A 124 1.74 0.70 -9.95
CA ASN A 124 2.61 -0.49 -9.91
C ASN A 124 3.86 -0.32 -9.01
N SER A 125 3.80 0.54 -7.99
CA SER A 125 4.84 0.78 -7.01
C SER A 125 4.30 0.98 -5.60
N PHE A 126 5.15 0.75 -4.62
CA PHE A 126 4.87 1.02 -3.21
C PHE A 126 6.14 1.44 -2.48
N SER A 127 5.97 2.12 -1.35
CA SER A 127 7.06 2.62 -0.53
C SER A 127 7.22 1.83 0.76
N ILE A 128 8.46 1.71 1.23
CA ILE A 128 8.85 1.05 2.47
C ILE A 128 9.43 2.13 3.40
N SER A 129 8.64 2.52 4.40
CA SER A 129 9.03 3.47 5.44
C SER A 129 9.57 2.70 6.67
N PRO A 130 10.59 3.20 7.38
CA PRO A 130 11.27 4.50 7.25
C PRO A 130 12.48 4.51 6.29
N TYR A 131 12.69 3.46 5.49
CA TYR A 131 13.90 3.33 4.65
C TYR A 131 13.87 4.14 3.35
N ASP A 132 12.82 4.92 3.12
CA ASP A 132 12.58 5.68 1.89
C ASP A 132 12.82 4.85 0.63
N SER A 133 12.48 3.56 0.69
CA SER A 133 12.71 2.63 -0.40
C SER A 133 11.43 2.45 -1.23
N THR A 134 11.54 2.41 -2.54
CA THR A 134 10.41 2.28 -3.46
C THR A 134 10.58 1.04 -4.31
N PHE A 135 9.61 0.14 -4.21
CA PHE A 135 9.52 -1.06 -5.03
C PHE A 135 8.64 -0.76 -6.24
N ILE A 136 9.09 -1.12 -7.44
CA ILE A 136 8.36 -0.91 -8.69
C ILE A 136 8.38 -2.20 -9.50
N ILE A 137 7.23 -2.62 -10.01
CA ILE A 137 7.10 -3.77 -10.92
C ILE A 137 6.65 -3.27 -12.28
N ASP A 138 7.51 -3.34 -13.29
CA ASP A 138 7.19 -2.89 -14.63
C ASP A 138 7.50 -4.00 -15.65
N SER A 139 6.44 -4.65 -16.12
CA SER A 139 6.49 -5.76 -17.08
C SER A 139 7.55 -6.84 -16.82
N ASP A 140 8.70 -6.74 -17.47
CA ASP A 140 9.81 -7.67 -17.41
C ASP A 140 10.85 -7.33 -16.33
N ALA A 141 10.61 -6.28 -15.55
CA ALA A 141 11.57 -5.77 -14.57
C ALA A 141 10.95 -5.45 -13.21
N ILE A 142 11.74 -5.70 -12.16
CA ILE A 142 11.51 -5.21 -10.80
C ILE A 142 12.63 -4.24 -10.46
N TYR A 143 12.26 -3.12 -9.85
CA TYR A 143 13.19 -2.14 -9.32
C TYR A 143 12.94 -1.95 -7.83
N VAL A 144 14.01 -1.92 -7.04
CA VAL A 144 13.98 -1.42 -5.66
C VAL A 144 14.93 -0.25 -5.59
N TYR A 145 14.36 0.94 -5.51
CA TYR A 145 15.09 2.17 -5.25
C TYR A 145 15.22 2.37 -3.75
N THR A 146 16.35 2.87 -3.29
CA THR A 146 16.57 3.21 -1.88
C THR A 146 16.95 4.67 -1.76
N GLY A 147 16.20 5.42 -0.94
CA GLY A 147 16.53 6.81 -0.63
C GLY A 147 17.81 6.94 0.18
N ASN A 148 18.21 5.88 0.89
CA ASN A 148 19.46 5.83 1.65
C ASN A 148 20.15 4.46 1.52
N PRO A 149 21.05 4.30 0.52
CA PRO A 149 21.68 3.01 0.22
C PRO A 149 22.56 2.48 1.34
N THR A 150 23.00 3.33 2.28
CA THR A 150 23.79 2.87 3.42
C THR A 150 22.99 2.04 4.41
N ASN A 151 21.66 2.14 4.37
CA ASN A 151 20.78 1.38 5.25
C ASN A 151 20.52 -0.04 4.74
N ILE A 152 20.88 -0.37 3.49
CA ILE A 152 20.77 -1.74 2.96
C ILE A 152 21.99 -2.52 3.44
N SER A 153 21.76 -3.55 4.25
CA SER A 153 22.82 -4.41 4.78
C SER A 153 23.00 -5.69 3.95
N GLY A 154 21.98 -6.12 3.20
CA GLY A 154 22.12 -7.24 2.29
C GLY A 154 20.88 -7.52 1.44
N ILE A 155 21.09 -8.24 0.34
CA ILE A 155 20.04 -8.67 -0.58
C ILE A 155 20.25 -10.15 -0.86
N THR A 156 19.18 -10.94 -0.73
CA THR A 156 19.20 -12.35 -1.13
C THR A 156 18.02 -12.61 -2.05
N LEU A 157 18.29 -13.22 -3.20
CA LEU A 157 17.31 -13.41 -4.26
C LEU A 157 17.38 -14.83 -4.80
N THR A 158 16.23 -15.47 -4.94
CA THR A 158 16.07 -16.73 -5.66
C THR A 158 15.15 -16.52 -6.85
N ILE A 159 15.57 -16.96 -8.03
CA ILE A 159 14.81 -16.88 -9.28
C ILE A 159 14.70 -18.27 -9.91
N ASP A 160 13.49 -18.69 -10.25
CA ASP A 160 13.21 -19.92 -10.99
C ASP A 160 12.84 -19.60 -12.45
N VAL A 161 13.50 -20.28 -13.39
CA VAL A 161 13.29 -20.18 -14.83
C VAL A 161 13.21 -21.57 -15.48
N SER A 162 12.54 -21.70 -16.62
CA SER A 162 12.23 -23.00 -17.25
C SER A 162 13.24 -23.51 -18.30
N GLU A 163 14.32 -22.78 -18.55
CA GLU A 163 15.21 -23.01 -19.71
C GLU A 163 16.41 -23.94 -19.42
N LEU A 164 16.99 -24.55 -20.47
CA LEU A 164 17.83 -25.76 -20.38
C LEU A 164 19.32 -25.62 -20.74
N ASN A 165 19.83 -24.45 -21.12
CA ASN A 165 21.26 -24.24 -21.40
C ASN A 165 21.66 -22.80 -21.07
N THR A 166 22.77 -22.59 -20.36
CA THR A 166 23.14 -21.28 -19.86
C THR A 166 24.63 -20.96 -20.01
N SER A 167 24.91 -19.67 -20.15
CA SER A 167 26.17 -19.08 -19.71
C SER A 167 25.90 -18.11 -18.58
N ASP A 168 26.75 -18.15 -17.56
CA ASP A 168 26.53 -17.38 -16.34
C ASP A 168 27.69 -16.41 -16.10
N GLY A 169 27.38 -15.30 -15.45
CA GLY A 169 28.36 -14.30 -15.05
C GLY A 169 27.99 -13.63 -13.74
N SER A 170 29.01 -13.28 -12.96
CA SER A 170 28.86 -12.53 -11.72
C SER A 170 29.74 -11.27 -11.74
N PRO A 171 29.32 -10.19 -11.07
CA PRO A 171 30.19 -9.06 -10.83
C PRO A 171 31.32 -9.43 -9.88
N GLY A 172 32.44 -8.73 -9.99
CA GLY A 172 33.50 -8.82 -8.98
C GLY A 172 33.12 -8.10 -7.69
N SER A 173 33.68 -8.55 -6.56
CA SER A 173 33.51 -7.90 -5.26
C SER A 173 34.20 -6.54 -5.24
N THR A 174 33.43 -5.47 -5.07
CA THR A 174 33.91 -4.08 -5.12
C THR A 174 33.35 -3.17 -4.01
N GLY A 175 32.47 -3.67 -3.13
CA GLY A 175 31.84 -2.85 -2.08
C GLY A 175 31.58 -3.56 -0.76
N SER A 176 30.48 -3.19 -0.11
CA SER A 176 30.15 -3.56 1.28
C SER A 176 28.77 -4.17 1.48
N VAL A 177 27.89 -4.12 0.48
CA VAL A 177 26.56 -4.72 0.56
C VAL A 177 26.65 -6.13 -0.02
N ASN A 178 26.36 -7.14 0.80
CA ASN A 178 26.37 -8.51 0.33
C ASN A 178 25.11 -8.78 -0.50
N VAL A 179 25.30 -9.13 -1.77
CA VAL A 179 24.22 -9.51 -2.68
C VAL A 179 24.42 -10.97 -3.08
N GLU A 180 23.44 -11.80 -2.75
CA GLU A 180 23.40 -13.22 -3.06
C GLU A 180 22.27 -13.50 -4.07
N VAL A 181 22.62 -14.17 -5.17
CA VAL A 181 21.68 -14.49 -6.25
C VAL A 181 21.75 -15.98 -6.56
N ASN A 182 20.60 -16.64 -6.43
CA ASN A 182 20.37 -18.03 -6.77
C ASN A 182 19.42 -18.09 -7.96
N ILE A 183 19.85 -18.66 -9.08
CA ILE A 183 19.03 -18.84 -10.29
C ILE A 183 18.92 -20.34 -10.57
N ASN A 184 17.71 -20.87 -10.37
CA ASN A 184 17.38 -22.25 -10.65
C ASN A 184 16.81 -22.38 -12.06
N HIS A 185 17.39 -23.29 -12.84
CA HIS A 185 16.89 -23.58 -14.18
C HIS A 185 16.85 -25.10 -14.43
N ALA A 186 16.20 -25.54 -15.50
CA ALA A 186 16.01 -26.96 -15.74
C ALA A 186 17.33 -27.71 -16.02
N GLY A 187 18.39 -26.99 -16.40
CA GLY A 187 19.72 -27.52 -16.68
C GLY A 187 20.72 -27.47 -15.51
N GLY A 188 20.40 -26.79 -14.40
CA GLY A 188 21.36 -26.53 -13.34
C GLY A 188 20.93 -25.43 -12.36
N GLU A 189 21.88 -24.99 -11.55
CA GLU A 189 21.74 -23.92 -10.56
C GLU A 189 22.96 -23.00 -10.68
N PHE A 190 22.70 -21.71 -10.78
CA PHE A 190 23.71 -20.66 -10.64
C PHE A 190 23.53 -20.00 -9.28
N SER A 191 24.52 -20.13 -8.40
CA SER A 191 24.50 -19.54 -7.05
C SER A 191 25.81 -18.81 -6.84
N GLU A 192 25.73 -17.49 -6.76
CA GLU A 192 26.89 -16.63 -6.56
C GLU A 192 26.55 -15.49 -5.60
N SER A 193 27.59 -14.97 -4.95
CA SER A 193 27.47 -13.79 -4.11
C SER A 193 28.65 -12.84 -4.35
N ALA A 194 28.38 -11.54 -4.24
CA ALA A 194 29.41 -10.51 -4.32
C ALA A 194 29.09 -9.37 -3.34
N ASP A 195 30.13 -8.77 -2.80
CA ASP A 195 30.00 -7.54 -2.03
C ASP A 195 30.06 -6.37 -3.01
N LEU A 196 28.94 -5.68 -3.18
CA LEU A 196 28.75 -4.64 -4.19
C LEU A 196 28.68 -3.26 -3.55
N ASP A 197 29.20 -2.25 -4.25
CA ASP A 197 29.19 -0.86 -3.80
C ASP A 197 27.93 -0.19 -4.36
N PRO A 198 27.00 0.28 -3.51
CA PRO A 198 25.77 0.92 -3.99
C PRO A 198 26.04 2.22 -4.76
N ALA A 199 27.19 2.87 -4.57
CA ALA A 199 27.52 4.16 -5.18
C ALA A 199 28.11 4.05 -6.60
N VAL A 200 28.42 2.83 -7.07
CA VAL A 200 29.02 2.61 -8.40
C VAL A 200 28.18 1.68 -9.24
N ALA A 201 28.24 1.83 -10.56
CA ALA A 201 27.58 0.91 -11.48
C ALA A 201 28.33 -0.43 -11.49
N ASN A 202 27.77 -1.44 -10.84
CA ASN A 202 28.33 -2.78 -10.83
C ASN A 202 27.90 -3.57 -12.07
N GLY A 203 28.68 -4.60 -12.42
CA GLY A 203 28.24 -5.60 -13.37
C GLY A 203 27.01 -6.36 -12.83
N PRO A 204 26.18 -6.94 -13.70
CA PRO A 204 25.07 -7.76 -13.26
C PRO A 204 25.53 -9.18 -12.88
N PHE A 205 24.79 -9.82 -11.97
CA PHE A 205 24.65 -11.27 -11.98
C PHE A 205 23.72 -11.61 -13.13
N TYR A 206 24.11 -12.51 -14.02
CA TYR A 206 23.25 -12.82 -15.17
C TYR A 206 23.41 -14.26 -15.63
N VAL A 207 22.34 -14.72 -16.27
CA VAL A 207 22.22 -16.01 -16.94
C VAL A 207 21.65 -15.75 -18.32
N GLU A 208 22.41 -16.04 -19.37
CA GLU A 208 22.00 -15.93 -20.77
C GLU A 208 21.74 -17.33 -21.35
N PHE A 209 20.61 -17.49 -22.04
CA PHE A 209 20.17 -18.75 -22.65
C PHE A 209 20.50 -18.81 -24.15
N GLU A 210 20.57 -20.01 -24.72
CA GLU A 210 20.96 -20.22 -26.14
C GLU A 210 20.05 -19.52 -27.16
N ASP A 211 18.79 -19.26 -26.81
CA ASP A 211 17.82 -18.57 -27.66
C ASP A 211 17.93 -17.03 -27.58
N GLY A 212 18.87 -16.52 -26.78
CA GLY A 212 19.12 -15.09 -26.57
C GLY A 212 18.19 -14.46 -25.52
N THR A 213 17.44 -15.26 -24.78
CA THR A 213 16.75 -14.78 -23.57
C THR A 213 17.73 -14.68 -22.40
N GLU A 214 17.41 -13.86 -21.41
CA GLU A 214 18.32 -13.62 -20.28
C GLU A 214 17.57 -13.24 -19.01
N VAL A 215 18.17 -13.56 -17.87
CA VAL A 215 17.84 -12.99 -16.57
C VAL A 215 19.04 -12.22 -16.05
N GLU A 216 18.82 -10.97 -15.69
CA GLU A 216 19.83 -10.07 -15.14
C GLU A 216 19.41 -9.56 -13.76
N VAL A 217 20.33 -9.57 -12.81
CA VAL A 217 20.19 -8.94 -11.50
C VAL A 217 21.35 -7.97 -11.32
N ASN A 218 21.05 -6.69 -11.19
CA ASN A 218 22.04 -5.65 -10.96
C ASN A 218 21.76 -4.96 -9.62
N PHE A 219 22.81 -4.66 -8.87
CA PHE A 219 22.74 -3.79 -7.70
C PHE A 219 23.87 -2.76 -7.74
N GLY A 220 23.55 -1.48 -7.59
CA GLY A 220 24.52 -0.40 -7.61
C GLY A 220 23.94 0.92 -8.06
N SER A 221 24.77 1.76 -8.68
CA SER A 221 24.33 3.00 -9.31
C SER A 221 23.63 2.74 -10.64
N TYR A 222 22.38 3.19 -10.76
CA TYR A 222 21.57 3.10 -11.97
C TYR A 222 20.89 4.44 -12.27
N ASN A 223 21.02 4.95 -13.50
CA ASN A 223 20.47 6.24 -13.92
C ASN A 223 20.75 7.43 -12.98
N GLY A 224 21.90 7.41 -12.30
CA GLY A 224 22.31 8.47 -11.36
C GLY A 224 21.74 8.35 -9.95
N GLN A 225 21.03 7.26 -9.63
CA GLN A 225 20.61 6.90 -8.28
C GLN A 225 21.48 5.75 -7.76
N GLU A 226 21.82 5.79 -6.48
CA GLU A 226 22.67 4.80 -5.80
C GLU A 226 21.82 3.70 -5.14
N GLY A 227 22.37 2.50 -5.00
CA GLY A 227 21.73 1.36 -4.32
C GLY A 227 20.45 0.84 -4.96
N VAL A 228 20.36 0.93 -6.29
CA VAL A 228 19.21 0.41 -7.02
C VAL A 228 19.39 -1.08 -7.25
N LEU A 229 18.48 -1.90 -6.74
CA LEU A 229 18.32 -3.29 -7.17
C LEU A 229 17.44 -3.31 -8.41
N ARG A 230 17.91 -3.94 -9.48
CA ARG A 230 17.15 -4.17 -10.70
C ARG A 230 17.20 -5.65 -11.06
N ILE A 231 16.04 -6.27 -11.18
CA ILE A 231 15.87 -7.64 -11.66
C ILE A 231 15.16 -7.55 -13.00
N ARG A 232 15.68 -8.18 -14.05
CA ARG A 232 15.08 -8.18 -15.38
C ARG A 232 15.04 -9.59 -15.96
N ALA A 233 13.93 -9.95 -16.60
CA ALA A 233 13.77 -11.19 -17.34
C ALA A 233 13.35 -10.92 -18.79
N SER A 234 14.32 -10.90 -19.70
CA SER A 234 14.08 -10.56 -21.11
C SER A 234 13.75 -11.82 -21.91
N GLY A 235 12.52 -11.89 -22.43
CA GLY A 235 12.07 -12.98 -23.30
C GLY A 235 11.82 -14.34 -22.61
N VAL A 236 12.10 -14.43 -21.31
CA VAL A 236 11.86 -15.60 -20.46
C VAL A 236 10.89 -15.24 -19.33
N ARG A 237 10.09 -16.22 -18.88
CA ARG A 237 9.30 -16.06 -17.65
C ARG A 237 10.17 -16.39 -16.44
N ALA A 238 10.28 -15.44 -15.52
CA ALA A 238 10.97 -15.64 -14.25
C ALA A 238 9.98 -15.62 -13.08
N ASN A 239 10.10 -16.59 -12.18
CA ASN A 239 9.40 -16.58 -10.90
C ASN A 239 10.44 -16.26 -9.82
N ILE A 240 10.10 -15.37 -8.90
CA ILE A 240 10.97 -14.95 -7.79
C ILE A 240 10.32 -15.47 -6.51
N PRO A 241 10.54 -16.74 -6.13
CA PRO A 241 9.95 -17.30 -4.93
C PRO A 241 10.47 -16.65 -3.64
N HIS A 242 11.63 -16.00 -3.69
CA HIS A 242 12.24 -15.37 -2.51
C HIS A 242 13.01 -14.12 -2.92
N LEU A 243 12.58 -12.95 -2.48
CA LEU A 243 13.33 -11.71 -2.51
C LEU A 243 13.39 -11.14 -1.10
N GLU A 244 14.57 -11.20 -0.52
CA GLU A 244 14.87 -10.72 0.82
C GLU A 244 15.68 -9.42 0.75
N LEU A 245 15.13 -8.38 1.37
CA LEU A 245 15.80 -7.11 1.59
C LEU A 245 16.12 -6.99 3.08
N ARG A 246 17.40 -6.81 3.40
CA ARG A 246 17.86 -6.58 4.76
C ARG A 246 18.27 -5.12 4.93
N TYR A 247 17.72 -4.50 5.95
CA TYR A 247 18.00 -3.12 6.32
C TYR A 247 18.55 -3.04 7.75
N ASP A 248 19.37 -2.03 8.00
CA ASP A 248 19.80 -1.66 9.35
C ASP A 248 18.58 -1.33 10.23
N SER A 249 18.54 -1.85 11.46
CA SER A 249 17.39 -1.65 12.34
C SER A 249 17.24 -0.19 12.81
N LEU A 250 16.17 0.46 12.36
CA LEU A 250 15.77 1.80 12.81
C LEU A 250 14.74 1.74 13.94
N PRO A 251 14.67 2.73 14.85
CA PRO A 251 13.76 2.69 16.00
C PRO A 251 12.26 2.77 15.64
N GLU A 252 11.94 3.20 14.42
CA GLU A 252 10.56 3.25 13.92
C GLU A 252 10.12 1.87 13.38
N GLY A 253 8.82 1.59 13.50
CA GLY A 253 8.19 0.43 12.88
C GLY A 253 8.23 0.51 11.35
N VAL A 254 8.16 -0.63 10.68
CA VAL A 254 8.11 -0.68 9.21
C VAL A 254 6.69 -0.63 8.72
N VAL A 255 6.44 0.22 7.73
CA VAL A 255 5.14 0.34 7.06
C VAL A 255 5.37 0.33 5.56
N ILE A 256 4.61 -0.50 4.86
CA ILE A 256 4.62 -0.60 3.40
C ILE A 256 3.34 0.04 2.85
N LYS A 257 3.49 1.10 2.04
CA LYS A 257 2.39 1.95 1.59
C LYS A 257 2.23 1.94 0.07
N GLY A 258 1.02 1.71 -0.40
CA GLY A 258 0.67 1.58 -1.83
C GLY A 258 -0.07 2.78 -2.45
N GLY A 259 -0.19 3.91 -1.75
CA GLY A 259 -0.96 5.07 -2.20
C GLY A 259 -1.97 5.54 -1.15
N ASN A 260 -2.94 6.36 -1.55
CA ASN A 260 -3.99 6.90 -0.69
C ASN A 260 -5.38 6.67 -1.31
N ILE A 261 -6.39 6.62 -0.45
CA ILE A 261 -7.80 6.57 -0.83
C ILE A 261 -8.51 7.77 -0.22
N SER A 262 -9.24 8.52 -1.04
CA SER A 262 -10.23 9.49 -0.56
C SER A 262 -11.64 8.99 -0.89
N LEU A 263 -12.50 8.97 0.11
CA LEU A 263 -13.90 8.55 0.00
C LEU A 263 -14.82 9.68 0.45
N ALA A 264 -15.74 10.12 -0.40
CA ALA A 264 -16.74 11.12 -0.04
C ALA A 264 -18.18 10.63 -0.27
N SER A 265 -18.98 10.55 0.80
CA SER A 265 -20.40 10.22 0.71
C SER A 265 -21.18 11.42 0.18
N VAL A 266 -21.70 11.29 -1.05
CA VAL A 266 -22.52 12.31 -1.73
C VAL A 266 -23.80 12.65 -0.95
N LEU A 267 -24.35 11.68 -0.21
CA LEU A 267 -25.62 11.84 0.52
C LEU A 267 -25.45 12.41 1.93
N GLU A 268 -24.31 12.14 2.58
CA GLU A 268 -24.14 12.38 4.02
C GLU A 268 -23.09 13.46 4.32
N ASN A 269 -22.41 13.98 3.29
CA ASN A 269 -21.40 15.03 3.39
C ASN A 269 -20.29 14.67 4.40
N ILE A 270 -19.83 13.42 4.32
CA ILE A 270 -18.72 12.86 5.09
C ILE A 270 -17.60 12.53 4.11
N THR A 271 -16.38 12.90 4.45
CA THR A 271 -15.16 12.53 3.73
C THR A 271 -14.26 11.69 4.65
N LYS A 272 -13.55 10.73 4.06
CA LYS A 272 -12.54 9.91 4.72
C LYS A 272 -11.33 9.82 3.82
N ASP A 273 -10.17 10.18 4.34
CA ASP A 273 -8.89 10.06 3.65
C ASP A 273 -8.03 9.07 4.42
N SER A 274 -7.42 8.11 3.73
CA SER A 274 -6.58 7.09 4.33
C SER A 274 -5.44 6.65 3.42
N GLU A 275 -4.41 6.04 4.02
CA GLU A 275 -3.30 5.45 3.29
C GLU A 275 -3.62 3.97 3.00
N ILE A 276 -3.26 3.48 1.82
CA ILE A 276 -3.33 2.06 1.47
C ILE A 276 -2.13 1.36 2.10
N ILE A 277 -2.38 0.70 3.24
CA ILE A 277 -1.35 -0.07 3.95
C ILE A 277 -1.31 -1.48 3.38
N ILE A 278 -0.20 -1.84 2.75
CA ILE A 278 0.05 -3.19 2.25
C ILE A 278 0.43 -4.10 3.42
N ALA A 279 1.26 -3.58 4.33
CA ALA A 279 1.65 -4.27 5.56
C ALA A 279 2.33 -3.32 6.56
N GLU A 280 2.34 -3.75 7.82
CA GLU A 280 3.02 -3.09 8.93
C GLU A 280 3.56 -4.11 9.94
N GLU A 281 4.63 -3.73 10.66
CA GLU A 281 5.25 -4.51 11.75
C GLU A 281 4.68 -4.17 13.14
#